data_AF-J4KSL4-F1
#
_entry.id   AF-J4KSL4-F1
#
_cell.length_a   1.000
_cell.length_b   1.000
_cell.length_c   1.000
_cell.angle_alpha   90.00
_cell.angle_beta   90.00
_cell.angle_gamma   90.00
#
_symmetry.space_group_name_H-M   'P 1'
#
loop_
_entity.id
_entity.type
_entity.pdbx_description
1 polymer ?
#
loop_
_entity_poly.entity_id
_entity_poly.type
_entity_poly.pdbx_seq_one_letter_code
_entity_poly.pdbx_strand_id
1 'polypeptide(L)'
;MNKNEISTSLVDEKSQATLITGLPVNTDYSNESMKKFIQDFKTWKKIRMLGSAAMAAAYIASGRADVYKESGTNLWDIAAGVAIVRAAGGEAKISNLKDDFSLDIHISNGLLA
;
A
#
# COMPACT_ATOMS: atom_id res chain seq x y z
N MET A 1 -6.15 1.27 17.59
CA MET A 1 -6.95 0.07 17.23
C MET A 1 -7.66 -0.46 18.46
N ASN A 2 -9.00 -0.56 18.44
CA ASN A 2 -9.79 -1.03 19.59
C ASN A 2 -9.44 -0.32 20.91
N LYS A 3 -9.38 1.02 20.87
CA LYS A 3 -8.99 1.92 21.99
C LYS A 3 -7.52 1.89 22.41
N ASN A 4 -6.69 1.03 21.84
CA ASN A 4 -5.25 1.07 22.06
C ASN A 4 -4.56 1.95 21.02
N GLU A 5 -3.47 2.61 21.40
CA GLU A 5 -2.58 3.32 20.48
C GLU A 5 -1.97 2.34 19.47
N ILE A 6 -1.66 2.84 18.28
CA ILE A 6 -0.99 2.07 17.22
C ILE A 6 0.13 2.90 16.62
N SER A 7 1.17 2.21 16.16
CA SER A 7 2.27 2.78 15.40
C SER A 7 2.54 1.88 14.19
N THR A 8 3.18 2.45 13.18
CA THR A 8 3.71 1.68 12.05
C THR A 8 4.84 0.73 12.49
N SER A 9 5.21 -0.19 11.61
CA SER A 9 6.34 -1.10 11.84
C SER A 9 7.68 -0.36 11.72
N LEU A 10 8.73 -0.94 12.28
CA LEU A 10 10.11 -0.43 12.20
C LEU A 10 10.94 -1.13 11.11
N VAL A 11 10.30 -1.81 10.15
CA VAL A 11 11.01 -2.51 9.07
C VAL A 11 11.49 -1.49 8.03
N ASP A 12 12.80 -1.40 7.83
CA ASP A 12 13.46 -0.48 6.91
C ASP A 12 14.04 -1.17 5.66
N GLU A 13 14.05 -2.50 5.63
CA GLU A 13 14.50 -3.27 4.48
C GLU A 13 13.35 -3.94 3.72
N LYS A 14 13.25 -3.65 2.43
CA LYS A 14 12.24 -4.21 1.52
C LYS A 14 12.20 -5.75 1.52
N SER A 15 13.37 -6.38 1.61
CA SER A 15 13.52 -7.85 1.66
C SER A 15 12.96 -8.48 2.93
N GLN A 16 12.72 -7.69 3.98
CA GLN A 16 12.09 -8.10 5.24
C GLN A 16 10.62 -7.66 5.35
N ALA A 17 10.17 -6.80 4.43
CA ALA A 17 8.88 -6.17 4.44
C ALA A 17 7.77 -7.03 3.79
N THR A 18 6.55 -6.81 4.27
CA THR A 18 5.30 -7.35 3.75
C THR A 18 4.60 -6.29 2.90
N LEU A 19 4.46 -6.58 1.61
CA LEU A 19 3.68 -5.81 0.66
C LEU A 19 2.21 -6.24 0.71
N ILE A 20 1.29 -5.27 0.77
CA ILE A 20 -0.11 -5.44 0.42
C ILE A 20 -0.35 -4.76 -0.94
N THR A 21 -1.01 -5.45 -1.87
CA THR A 21 -1.28 -4.92 -3.22
C THR A 21 -2.47 -5.61 -3.85
N GLY A 22 -3.04 -4.98 -4.88
CA GLY A 22 -3.96 -5.60 -5.83
C GLY A 22 -3.24 -6.25 -7.02
N LEU A 23 -3.97 -7.03 -7.81
CA LEU A 23 -3.53 -7.37 -9.16
C LEU A 23 -3.75 -6.14 -10.02
N PRO A 24 -2.85 -5.85 -10.97
CA PRO A 24 -3.08 -4.76 -11.87
C PRO A 24 -4.25 -5.14 -12.79
N VAL A 25 -5.35 -4.40 -12.65
CA VAL A 25 -6.57 -4.50 -13.46
C VAL A 25 -6.59 -3.35 -14.46
N ASN A 26 -6.97 -3.62 -15.71
CA ASN A 26 -6.92 -2.64 -16.82
C ASN A 26 -5.53 -2.03 -17.06
N THR A 27 -4.47 -2.84 -16.89
CA THR A 27 -3.09 -2.44 -17.17
C THR A 27 -2.58 -3.00 -18.50
N ASP A 28 -1.36 -2.63 -18.87
CA ASP A 28 -0.59 -3.33 -19.88
C ASP A 28 -0.22 -4.75 -19.41
N TYR A 29 -0.83 -5.76 -20.03
CA TYR A 29 -0.54 -7.18 -19.80
C TYR A 29 0.57 -7.72 -20.72
N SER A 30 1.38 -6.84 -21.32
CA SER A 30 2.56 -7.27 -22.08
C SER A 30 3.47 -8.14 -21.22
N ASN A 31 4.20 -9.05 -21.89
CA ASN A 31 5.19 -9.90 -21.22
C ASN A 31 6.23 -9.07 -20.46
N GLU A 32 6.57 -7.88 -20.93
CA GLU A 32 7.53 -7.00 -20.27
C GLU A 32 6.96 -6.41 -18.97
N SER A 33 5.72 -5.93 -18.99
CA SER A 33 5.04 -5.39 -17.81
C SER A 33 4.82 -6.48 -16.75
N MET A 34 4.40 -7.68 -17.16
CA MET A 34 4.30 -8.83 -16.26
C MET A 34 5.66 -9.26 -15.69
N LYS A 35 6.72 -9.23 -16.49
CA LYS A 35 8.08 -9.53 -16.02
C LYS A 35 8.55 -8.52 -14.98
N LYS A 36 8.31 -7.22 -15.20
CA LYS A 36 8.62 -6.17 -14.21
C LYS A 36 7.86 -6.36 -12.91
N PHE A 37 6.56 -6.68 -13.00
CA PHE A 37 5.73 -6.98 -11.85
C PHE A 37 6.27 -8.15 -11.01
N ILE A 38 6.61 -9.27 -11.67
CA ILE A 38 7.21 -10.44 -11.00
C ILE A 38 8.57 -10.10 -10.38
N GLN A 39 9.40 -9.29 -11.04
CA GLN A 39 10.69 -8.88 -10.51
C GLN A 39 10.54 -8.02 -9.25
N ASP A 40 9.60 -7.09 -9.23
CA ASP A 40 9.31 -6.32 -8.02
C ASP A 40 8.80 -7.23 -6.88
N PHE A 41 7.90 -8.17 -7.18
CA PHE A 41 7.36 -9.11 -6.20
C PHE A 41 8.47 -9.91 -5.48
N LYS A 42 9.50 -10.32 -6.21
CA LYS A 42 10.64 -11.07 -5.64
C LYS A 42 11.46 -10.26 -4.63
N THR A 43 11.34 -8.94 -4.60
CA THR A 43 12.11 -8.09 -3.69
C THR A 43 11.50 -7.98 -2.29
N TRP A 44 10.28 -8.49 -2.08
CA TRP A 44 9.57 -8.45 -0.81
C TRP A 44 9.66 -9.79 -0.07
N LYS A 45 9.65 -9.76 1.27
CA LYS A 45 9.59 -10.99 2.08
C LYS A 45 8.29 -11.75 1.84
N LYS A 46 7.19 -11.02 1.83
CA LYS A 46 5.83 -11.55 1.73
C LYS A 46 4.97 -10.57 0.94
N ILE A 47 4.02 -11.14 0.20
CA ILE A 47 3.00 -10.39 -0.53
C ILE A 47 1.63 -10.87 -0.07
N ARG A 48 0.70 -9.93 0.05
CA ARG A 48 -0.69 -10.16 0.46
C ARG A 48 -1.62 -9.39 -0.47
N MET A 49 -2.77 -10.00 -0.74
CA MET A 49 -3.82 -9.43 -1.56
C MET A 49 -5.10 -9.49 -0.73
N LEU A 50 -5.44 -8.38 -0.07
CA LEU A 50 -6.56 -8.35 0.88
C LEU A 50 -7.90 -8.02 0.23
N GLY A 51 -7.90 -7.40 -0.96
CA GLY A 51 -9.12 -6.94 -1.63
C GLY A 51 -9.82 -5.77 -0.94
N SER A 52 -9.16 -5.07 -0.02
CA SER A 52 -9.68 -3.88 0.66
C SER A 52 -8.56 -2.88 0.94
N ALA A 53 -8.61 -1.72 0.27
CA ALA A 53 -7.66 -0.62 0.45
C ALA A 53 -7.68 -0.05 1.88
N ALA A 54 -8.89 0.15 2.43
CA ALA A 54 -9.08 0.63 3.80
C ALA A 54 -8.46 -0.31 4.83
N MET A 55 -8.64 -1.62 4.67
CA MET A 55 -8.04 -2.62 5.56
C MET A 55 -6.52 -2.67 5.40
N ALA A 56 -6.00 -2.52 4.18
CA ALA A 56 -4.57 -2.42 3.93
C ALA A 56 -3.95 -1.23 4.68
N ALA A 57 -4.56 -0.05 4.58
CA ALA A 57 -4.10 1.13 5.31
C ALA A 57 -4.12 0.93 6.83
N ALA A 58 -5.18 0.31 7.37
CA ALA A 58 -5.24 -0.03 8.80
C ALA A 58 -4.15 -1.03 9.22
N TYR A 59 -3.75 -1.94 8.33
CA TYR A 59 -2.64 -2.87 8.57
C TYR A 59 -1.28 -2.15 8.60
N ILE A 60 -1.05 -1.18 7.70
CA ILE A 60 0.16 -0.35 7.73
C ILE A 60 0.21 0.47 9.02
N ALA A 61 -0.87 1.18 9.35
CA ALA A 61 -0.94 2.03 10.54
C ALA A 61 -0.78 1.27 11.86
N SER A 62 -1.00 -0.05 11.86
CA SER A 62 -0.85 -0.90 13.04
C SER A 62 0.34 -1.85 12.98
N GLY A 63 1.27 -1.61 12.06
CA GLY A 63 2.53 -2.34 11.95
C GLY A 63 2.39 -3.82 11.57
N ARG A 64 1.24 -4.22 11.01
CA ARG A 64 0.98 -5.60 10.57
C ARG A 64 1.48 -5.89 9.15
N ALA A 65 1.69 -4.83 8.38
CA ALA A 65 2.33 -4.83 7.08
C ALA A 65 3.07 -3.50 6.92
N ASP A 66 3.91 -3.42 5.89
CA ASP A 66 4.93 -2.38 5.81
C ASP A 66 4.67 -1.41 4.66
N VAL A 67 4.17 -1.92 3.53
CA VAL A 67 3.80 -1.10 2.36
C VAL A 67 2.48 -1.58 1.77
N TYR A 68 1.64 -0.62 1.37
CA TYR A 68 0.48 -0.82 0.52
C TYR A 68 0.60 0.02 -0.74
N LYS A 69 0.46 -0.59 -1.92
CA LYS A 69 0.38 0.15 -3.18
C LYS A 69 -0.72 -0.40 -4.08
N GLU A 70 -1.43 0.49 -4.73
CA GLU A 70 -2.47 0.13 -5.69
C GLU A 70 -2.66 1.27 -6.70
N SER A 71 -3.00 0.89 -7.93
CA SER A 71 -3.34 1.83 -9.00
C SER A 71 -4.83 1.80 -9.29
N GLY A 72 -5.41 2.97 -9.56
CA GLY A 72 -6.84 3.11 -9.86
C GLY A 72 -7.79 2.84 -8.68
N THR A 73 -7.33 3.05 -7.45
CA THR A 73 -8.20 3.02 -6.26
C THR A 73 -9.00 4.32 -6.19
N ASN A 74 -10.20 4.34 -5.61
CA ASN A 74 -10.93 5.60 -5.49
C ASN A 74 -10.51 6.38 -4.24
N LEU A 75 -10.62 7.71 -4.30
CA LEU A 75 -10.30 8.58 -3.17
C LEU A 75 -10.99 8.17 -1.87
N TRP A 76 -12.26 7.75 -1.93
CA TRP A 76 -13.02 7.32 -0.75
C TRP A 76 -12.53 6.00 -0.15
N ASP A 77 -11.88 5.13 -0.94
CA ASP A 77 -11.35 3.85 -0.46
C ASP A 77 -10.12 4.04 0.46
N ILE A 78 -9.42 5.18 0.33
CA ILE A 78 -8.17 5.46 1.04
C ILE A 78 -8.24 6.67 1.97
N ALA A 79 -9.20 7.58 1.84
CA ALA A 79 -9.22 8.85 2.56
C ALA A 79 -9.08 8.69 4.08
N ALA A 80 -9.88 7.81 4.69
CA ALA A 80 -9.80 7.51 6.12
C ALA A 80 -8.48 6.83 6.48
N GLY A 81 -8.03 5.89 5.64
CA GLY A 81 -6.77 5.15 5.84
C GLY A 81 -5.55 6.06 5.88
N VAL A 82 -5.48 7.04 4.97
CA VAL A 82 -4.40 8.04 4.91
C VAL A 82 -4.27 8.82 6.22
N ALA A 83 -5.39 9.31 6.76
CA ALA A 83 -5.39 10.04 8.03
C ALA A 83 -4.89 9.17 9.19
N ILE A 84 -5.35 7.91 9.26
CA ILE A 84 -4.94 6.96 10.30
C ILE A 84 -3.45 6.62 10.19
N VAL A 85 -2.94 6.36 8.98
CA VAL A 85 -1.52 6.03 8.76
C VAL A 85 -0.61 7.18 9.17
N ARG A 86 -0.93 8.41 8.74
CA ARG A 86 -0.14 9.60 9.09
C ARG A 86 -0.11 9.84 10.59
N ALA A 87 -1.25 9.67 11.27
CA ALA A 87 -1.30 9.76 12.72
C ALA A 87 -0.48 8.68 13.45
N ALA A 88 -0.32 7.51 12.83
CA ALA A 88 0.48 6.39 13.37
C ALA A 88 1.99 6.47 13.01
N GLY A 89 2.43 7.54 12.34
CA GLY A 89 3.84 7.74 11.96
C GLY A 89 4.22 7.25 10.56
N GLY A 90 3.26 6.82 9.73
CA GLY A 90 3.52 6.38 8.37
C GLY A 90 3.36 7.48 7.33
N GLU A 91 3.69 7.14 6.08
CA GLU A 91 3.57 8.02 4.92
C GLU A 91 2.48 7.56 3.95
N ALA A 92 1.87 8.53 3.24
CA ALA A 92 0.95 8.26 2.16
C ALA A 92 1.14 9.28 1.03
N LYS A 93 1.42 8.76 -0.17
CA LYS A 93 1.65 9.51 -1.41
C LYS A 93 0.56 9.15 -2.41
N ILE A 94 -0.20 10.18 -2.82
CA ILE A 94 -1.24 10.09 -3.84
C ILE A 94 -0.66 10.63 -5.14
N SER A 95 -0.90 9.93 -6.25
CA SER A 95 -0.52 10.34 -7.60
C SER A 95 -1.62 10.00 -8.60
N ASN A 96 -1.55 10.56 -9.81
CA ASN A 96 -2.45 10.23 -10.92
C ASN A 96 -3.95 10.35 -10.57
N LEU A 97 -4.33 11.34 -9.77
CA LEU A 97 -5.73 11.64 -9.49
C LEU A 97 -6.44 12.06 -10.78
N LYS A 98 -7.53 11.38 -11.11
CA LYS A 98 -8.38 11.63 -12.28
C LYS A 98 -9.69 12.31 -11.89
N ASP A 99 -10.42 12.79 -12.90
CA ASP A 99 -11.70 13.48 -12.72
C ASP A 99 -12.80 12.58 -12.11
N ASP A 100 -12.68 11.25 -12.28
CA ASP A 100 -13.57 10.26 -11.65
C ASP A 100 -13.18 9.90 -10.21
N PHE A 101 -12.22 10.63 -9.63
CA PHE A 101 -11.63 10.41 -8.31
C PHE A 101 -10.86 9.11 -8.14
N SER A 102 -10.57 8.38 -9.23
CA SER A 102 -9.59 7.31 -9.21
C SER A 102 -8.17 7.87 -9.13
N LEU A 103 -7.29 7.18 -8.41
CA LEU A 103 -5.92 7.60 -8.15
C LEU A 103 -4.99 6.41 -7.95
N ASP A 104 -3.70 6.68 -7.99
CA ASP A 104 -2.66 5.74 -7.55
C ASP A 104 -2.21 6.11 -6.13
N ILE A 105 -2.08 5.11 -5.28
CA ILE A 105 -1.72 5.27 -3.88
C ILE A 105 -0.47 4.46 -3.54
N HIS A 106 0.44 5.07 -2.80
CA HIS A 106 1.49 4.40 -2.06
C HIS A 106 1.38 4.79 -0.58
N ILE A 107 1.22 3.81 0.29
CA ILE A 107 1.22 3.97 1.74
C ILE A 107 2.36 3.14 2.32
N SER A 108 3.18 3.71 3.19
CA SER A 108 4.28 2.99 3.84
C SER A 108 4.36 3.27 5.33
N ASN A 109 5.17 2.47 6.02
CA ASN A 109 5.52 2.68 7.42
C ASN A 109 6.40 3.91 7.69
N GLY A 110 6.81 4.66 6.66
CA GLY A 110 7.67 5.84 6.76
C GLY A 110 9.17 5.57 6.64
N LEU A 111 9.59 4.30 6.68
CA LEU A 111 10.98 3.88 6.49
C LEU A 111 11.25 3.33 5.09
N LEU A 112 10.19 2.82 4.44
CA LEU A 112 10.22 2.27 3.09
C LEU A 112 9.63 3.28 2.10
N ALA A 113 10.35 3.49 0.99
CA ALA A 113 10.00 4.43 -0.07
C ALA A 113 9.15 3.82 -1.20
#